data_AF-J2NYZ6-F1
#
_entry.id   AF-J2NYZ6-F1
#
_cell.length_a   1.000
_cell.length_b   1.000
_cell.length_c   1.000
_cell.angle_alpha   90.00
_cell.angle_beta   90.00
_cell.angle_gamma   90.00
#
_symmetry.space_group_name_H-M   'P 1'
#
loop_
_entity.id
_entity.type
_entity.pdbx_description
1 polymer ?
#
loop_
_entity_poly.entity_id
_entity_poly.type
_entity_poly.pdbx_seq_one_letter_code
_entity_poly.pdbx_strand_id
1 'polypeptide(L)'
;MERIDHALPWSHLGSERQISVFRFGIGERKAYIQASLHADELPGMRTAWELKKRLAELETQGLLNGVIELVPVANPLGLGQLLQGNHQGRFDAGSGKNFNRDFVELSAPVAAALDGHLGDDPHANIRLIRQAMADHLAALPEASSQLQGMQRILLSHACTADVVLDLHCDAEAALHMYALPQHWPQWRSLAAHLNVRVGLLAEDSGGSSFDEACSLPWLRLSRLFPDAQIPLACLATTIELGGQADTGRVESVAHAEGILAFLAEQGLISGEWPQPAQEACEGLPFDGTELLFAPHPGVVSFLRKPGEWIEAGDEIFEVIDPLSDRVSTVCAGTSGVLFAIERLRYAQPGFWLAKVAGREALRHGRLLND
;
A
#
# COMPACT_ATOMS: atom_id res chain seq x y z
N MET A 1 18.25 -1.09 -17.71
CA MET A 1 17.55 -0.19 -16.78
C MET A 1 17.38 1.13 -17.49
N GLU A 2 16.15 1.46 -17.84
CA GLU A 2 15.76 2.78 -18.34
C GLU A 2 15.34 3.66 -17.15
N ARG A 3 15.76 4.92 -17.13
CA ARG A 3 15.26 5.92 -16.17
C ARG A 3 14.36 6.89 -16.92
N ILE A 4 13.13 7.04 -16.43
CA ILE A 4 12.11 7.93 -16.99
C ILE A 4 11.81 8.97 -15.92
N ASP A 5 12.02 10.24 -16.23
CA ASP A 5 11.77 11.35 -15.31
C ASP A 5 10.53 12.14 -15.75
N HIS A 6 9.61 12.36 -14.83
CA HIS A 6 8.38 13.13 -15.03
C HIS A 6 8.43 14.40 -14.19
N ALA A 7 8.53 15.56 -14.84
CA ALA A 7 8.41 16.84 -14.18
C ALA A 7 7.01 16.99 -13.57
N LEU A 8 6.95 17.41 -12.31
CA LEU A 8 5.69 17.66 -11.62
C LEU A 8 5.18 19.07 -11.95
N PRO A 9 3.87 19.22 -12.25
CA PRO A 9 3.29 20.53 -12.50
C PRO A 9 3.27 21.37 -11.22
N TRP A 10 3.00 22.67 -11.36
CA TRP A 10 2.81 23.60 -10.22
C TRP A 10 3.99 23.67 -9.23
N SER A 11 5.23 23.54 -9.70
CA SER A 11 6.41 23.82 -8.87
C SER A 11 6.52 25.32 -8.54
N HIS A 12 7.17 25.65 -7.42
CA HIS A 12 7.44 27.05 -7.06
C HIS A 12 8.49 27.68 -7.98
N LEU A 13 8.41 29.00 -8.18
CA LEU A 13 9.38 29.76 -8.98
C LEU A 13 10.81 29.44 -8.55
N GLY A 14 11.66 29.05 -9.50
CA GLY A 14 13.06 28.70 -9.24
C GLY A 14 13.28 27.28 -8.73
N SER A 15 12.26 26.42 -8.71
CA SER A 15 12.38 25.01 -8.33
C SER A 15 11.61 24.10 -9.30
N GLU A 16 12.05 22.86 -9.42
CA GLU A 16 11.32 21.79 -10.12
C GLU A 16 11.40 20.52 -9.28
N ARG A 17 10.27 19.82 -9.14
CA ARG A 17 10.22 18.48 -8.57
C ARG A 17 9.87 17.48 -9.67
N GLN A 18 10.35 16.25 -9.54
CA GLN A 18 10.12 15.20 -10.54
C GLN A 18 9.90 13.85 -9.86
N ILE A 19 9.18 12.96 -10.54
CA ILE A 19 9.09 11.53 -10.21
C ILE A 19 10.02 10.77 -11.16
N SER A 20 10.83 9.87 -10.60
CA SER A 20 11.71 9.01 -11.38
C SER A 20 11.20 7.57 -11.37
N VAL A 21 10.88 7.04 -12.55
CA VAL A 21 10.53 5.63 -12.76
C VAL A 21 11.75 4.89 -13.31
N PHE A 22 12.13 3.79 -12.67
CA PHE A 22 13.17 2.89 -13.17
C PHE A 22 12.52 1.67 -13.80
N ARG A 23 12.64 1.52 -15.11
CA ARG A 23 12.10 0.40 -15.87
C ARG A 23 13.18 -0.62 -16.17
N PHE A 24 12.86 -1.90 -15.93
CA PHE A 24 13.71 -3.05 -16.18
C PHE A 24 13.00 -4.07 -17.05
N GLY A 25 13.77 -4.78 -17.88
CA GLY A 25 13.24 -5.88 -18.69
C GLY A 25 12.32 -5.43 -19.82
N ILE A 26 11.81 -6.41 -20.57
CA ILE A 26 10.87 -6.25 -21.68
C ILE A 26 9.88 -7.41 -21.64
N GLY A 27 8.65 -7.19 -22.09
CA GLY A 27 7.65 -8.24 -22.21
C GLY A 27 6.22 -7.70 -22.07
N GLU A 28 5.25 -8.58 -22.24
CA GLU A 28 3.82 -8.21 -22.19
C GLU A 28 3.31 -8.03 -20.75
N ARG A 29 3.91 -8.74 -19.80
CA ARG A 29 3.54 -8.67 -18.39
C ARG A 29 4.32 -7.58 -17.66
N LYS A 30 3.67 -6.92 -16.71
CA LYS A 30 4.22 -5.78 -15.99
C LYS A 30 3.98 -5.89 -14.47
N ALA A 31 5.03 -5.70 -13.69
CA ALA A 31 4.91 -5.33 -12.28
C ALA A 31 5.25 -3.84 -12.10
N TYR A 32 4.49 -3.16 -11.26
CA TYR A 32 4.76 -1.81 -10.78
C TYR A 32 4.97 -1.85 -9.27
N ILE A 33 6.06 -1.25 -8.80
CA ILE A 33 6.40 -1.17 -7.39
C ILE A 33 6.69 0.28 -7.07
N GLN A 34 6.08 0.83 -6.03
CA GLN A 34 6.43 2.16 -5.54
C GLN A 34 6.68 2.16 -4.03
N ALA A 35 7.35 3.19 -3.56
CA ALA A 35 7.58 3.41 -2.15
C ALA A 35 7.46 4.88 -1.77
N SER A 36 7.18 5.11 -0.48
CA SER A 36 7.12 6.44 0.14
C SER A 36 6.12 7.38 -0.56
N LEU A 37 4.90 6.89 -0.78
CA LEU A 37 3.76 7.74 -1.14
C LEU A 37 3.37 8.61 0.06
N HIS A 38 3.27 8.04 1.26
CA HIS A 38 3.51 8.80 2.48
C HIS A 38 5.02 8.98 2.64
N ALA A 39 5.48 10.21 2.62
CA ALA A 39 6.91 10.48 2.43
C ALA A 39 7.76 10.16 3.67
N ASP A 40 7.14 10.05 4.86
CA ASP A 40 7.79 9.71 6.13
C ASP A 40 7.85 8.19 6.40
N GLU A 41 7.42 7.38 5.43
CA GLU A 41 7.47 5.92 5.49
C GLU A 41 8.69 5.38 4.73
N LEU A 42 9.83 5.40 5.43
CA LEU A 42 11.17 5.15 4.85
C LEU A 42 11.60 3.68 4.70
N PRO A 43 11.07 2.68 5.46
CA PRO A 43 11.36 1.27 5.19
C PRO A 43 11.06 0.85 3.74
N GLY A 44 10.00 1.40 3.15
CA GLY A 44 9.66 1.23 1.74
C GLY A 44 10.76 1.74 0.81
N MET A 45 11.21 2.99 0.97
CA MET A 45 12.30 3.56 0.15
C MET A 45 13.59 2.77 0.29
N ARG A 46 13.92 2.35 1.51
CA ARG A 46 15.10 1.56 1.81
C ARG A 46 15.06 0.18 1.16
N THR A 47 13.89 -0.46 1.13
CA THR A 47 13.64 -1.74 0.43
C THR A 47 13.72 -1.55 -1.08
N ALA A 48 13.11 -0.48 -1.62
CA ALA A 48 13.17 -0.12 -3.02
C ALA A 48 14.61 0.09 -3.52
N TRP A 49 15.51 0.59 -2.67
CA TRP A 49 16.93 0.68 -3.03
C TRP A 49 17.61 -0.68 -3.23
N GLU A 50 17.29 -1.69 -2.41
CA GLU A 50 17.81 -3.06 -2.61
C GLU A 50 17.17 -3.72 -3.83
N LEU A 51 15.85 -3.56 -4.02
CA LEU A 51 15.15 -4.02 -5.22
C LEU A 51 15.82 -3.46 -6.48
N LYS A 52 16.11 -2.15 -6.52
CA LYS A 52 16.76 -1.52 -7.67
C LYS A 52 18.10 -2.17 -8.01
N LYS A 53 18.93 -2.48 -7.00
CA LYS A 53 20.23 -3.13 -7.19
C LYS A 53 20.06 -4.54 -7.75
N ARG A 54 19.18 -5.34 -7.14
CA ARG A 54 18.95 -6.73 -7.54
C ARG A 54 18.29 -6.84 -8.91
N LEU A 55 17.35 -5.95 -9.23
CA LEU A 55 16.74 -5.88 -10.57
C LEU A 55 17.78 -5.54 -11.65
N ALA A 56 18.74 -4.65 -11.39
CA ALA A 56 19.82 -4.36 -12.33
C ALA A 56 20.73 -5.59 -12.57
N GLU A 57 21.01 -6.37 -11.52
CA GLU A 57 21.77 -7.62 -11.62
C GLU A 57 21.01 -8.67 -12.44
N LEU A 58 19.71 -8.88 -12.16
CA LEU A 58 18.85 -9.82 -12.88
C LEU A 58 18.69 -9.45 -14.35
N GLU A 59 18.57 -8.16 -14.66
CA GLU A 59 18.50 -7.65 -16.03
C GLU A 59 19.80 -7.92 -16.79
N THR A 60 20.95 -7.68 -16.16
CA THR A 60 22.27 -7.99 -16.76
C THR A 60 22.43 -9.48 -17.05
N GLN A 61 21.80 -10.33 -16.23
CA GLN A 61 21.78 -11.78 -16.41
C GLN A 61 20.73 -12.26 -17.43
N GLY A 62 19.89 -11.36 -17.95
CA GLY A 62 18.82 -11.72 -18.88
C GLY A 62 17.69 -12.55 -18.24
N LEU A 63 17.48 -12.40 -16.93
CA LEU A 63 16.50 -13.20 -16.18
C LEU A 63 15.12 -12.55 -16.06
N LEU A 64 14.90 -11.36 -16.64
CA LEU A 64 13.60 -10.68 -16.59
C LEU A 64 12.73 -11.10 -17.78
N ASN A 65 11.56 -11.68 -17.50
CA ASN A 65 10.59 -12.18 -18.51
C ASN A 65 9.45 -11.17 -18.78
N GLY A 66 9.51 -10.01 -18.16
CA GLY A 66 8.51 -8.95 -18.29
C GLY A 66 9.09 -7.60 -17.91
N VAL A 67 8.21 -6.61 -17.82
CA VAL A 67 8.55 -5.26 -17.40
C VAL A 67 8.41 -5.16 -15.89
N ILE A 68 9.43 -4.61 -15.22
CA ILE A 68 9.33 -4.22 -13.82
C ILE A 68 9.61 -2.71 -13.75
N GLU A 69 8.62 -1.94 -13.32
CA GLU A 69 8.77 -0.51 -13.02
C GLU A 69 8.87 -0.30 -11.52
N LEU A 70 9.90 0.43 -11.11
CA LEU A 70 10.18 0.74 -9.71
C LEU A 70 10.25 2.25 -9.51
N VAL A 71 9.47 2.76 -8.57
CA VAL A 71 9.43 4.17 -8.15
C VAL A 71 9.83 4.28 -6.67
N PRO A 72 11.12 4.42 -6.35
CA PRO A 72 11.60 4.44 -4.96
C PRO A 72 11.12 5.67 -4.16
N VAL A 73 10.78 6.75 -4.86
CA VAL A 73 10.33 8.02 -4.27
C VAL A 73 9.07 8.46 -5.00
N ALA A 74 7.92 8.00 -4.52
CA ALA A 74 6.63 8.35 -5.11
C ALA A 74 6.22 9.80 -4.79
N ASN A 75 6.61 10.32 -3.62
CA ASN A 75 6.17 11.64 -3.14
C ASN A 75 7.32 12.60 -2.78
N PRO A 76 7.94 13.27 -3.78
CA PRO A 76 8.95 14.30 -3.52
C PRO A 76 8.37 15.57 -2.87
N LEU A 77 7.05 15.78 -2.86
CA LEU A 77 6.43 16.92 -2.18
C LEU A 77 6.53 16.73 -0.66
N GLY A 78 6.01 15.60 -0.18
CA GLY A 78 6.02 15.23 1.23
C GLY A 78 7.43 15.10 1.81
N LEU A 79 8.42 14.68 1.00
CA LEU A 79 9.83 14.62 1.44
C LEU A 79 10.38 15.99 1.87
N GLY A 80 9.89 17.07 1.27
CA GLY A 80 10.30 18.43 1.63
C GLY A 80 9.62 18.98 2.90
N GLN A 81 8.65 18.26 3.47
CA GLN A 81 7.83 18.76 4.58
C GLN A 81 8.42 18.36 5.93
N LEU A 82 9.42 19.12 6.39
CA LEU A 82 10.04 18.93 7.71
C LEU A 82 9.73 20.10 8.64
N LEU A 83 8.95 19.86 9.69
CA LEU A 83 8.62 20.87 10.70
C LEU A 83 9.43 20.62 11.97
N GLN A 84 10.45 21.44 12.21
CA GLN A 84 11.31 21.37 13.42
C GLN A 84 11.88 19.96 13.69
N GLY A 85 12.27 19.24 12.63
CA GLY A 85 12.79 17.88 12.74
C GLY A 85 11.74 16.77 12.69
N ASN A 86 10.44 17.10 12.70
CA ASN A 86 9.36 16.13 12.51
C ASN A 86 8.92 16.11 11.05
N HIS A 87 9.08 14.96 10.40
CA HIS A 87 8.65 14.78 9.02
C HIS A 87 7.12 14.69 8.95
N GLN A 88 6.51 15.53 8.11
CA GLN A 88 5.08 15.54 7.83
C GLN A 88 4.86 14.89 6.46
N GLY A 89 4.97 13.57 6.35
CA GLY A 89 4.94 12.89 5.06
C GLY A 89 3.57 12.37 4.62
N ARG A 90 2.61 12.26 5.55
CA ARG A 90 1.29 11.66 5.30
C ARG A 90 0.29 12.57 4.56
N PHE A 91 0.31 13.87 4.85
CA PHE A 91 -0.62 14.85 4.29
C PHE A 91 0.12 15.97 3.56
N ASP A 92 -0.44 16.45 2.45
CA ASP A 92 0.04 17.65 1.76
C ASP A 92 -0.18 18.88 2.65
N ALA A 93 0.91 19.58 3.00
CA ALA A 93 0.87 20.66 3.97
C ALA A 93 0.00 21.85 3.52
N GLY A 94 -0.14 22.06 2.20
CA GLY A 94 -0.93 23.16 1.66
C GLY A 94 -2.43 22.90 1.68
N SER A 95 -2.85 21.68 1.35
CA SER A 95 -4.28 21.33 1.22
C SER A 95 -4.85 20.52 2.38
N GLY A 96 -4.00 19.91 3.22
CA GLY A 96 -4.41 18.98 4.26
C GLY A 96 -4.87 17.62 3.74
N LYS A 97 -4.79 17.37 2.43
CA LYS A 97 -5.19 16.10 1.82
C LYS A 97 -4.15 15.01 2.08
N ASN A 98 -4.61 13.79 2.33
CA ASN A 98 -3.72 12.64 2.39
C ASN A 98 -3.22 12.29 0.98
N PHE A 99 -1.91 12.05 0.83
CA PHE A 99 -1.31 11.68 -0.45
C PHE A 99 -1.83 10.34 -1.02
N ASN A 100 -2.28 9.44 -0.16
CA ASN A 100 -2.83 8.12 -0.50
C ASN A 100 -4.38 8.10 -0.50
N ARG A 101 -5.03 9.21 -0.88
CA ARG A 101 -6.51 9.31 -1.02
C ARG A 101 -6.90 10.00 -2.31
N ASP A 102 -8.15 9.84 -2.70
CA ASP A 102 -8.78 10.54 -3.83
C ASP A 102 -8.09 10.26 -5.18
N PHE A 103 -7.50 9.08 -5.37
CA PHE A 103 -7.06 8.67 -6.71
C PHE A 103 -8.25 8.59 -7.67
N VAL A 104 -8.00 8.84 -8.96
CA VAL A 104 -9.05 8.88 -9.99
C VAL A 104 -9.76 7.53 -10.09
N GLU A 105 -11.08 7.53 -9.97
CA GLU A 105 -11.93 6.35 -10.15
C GLU A 105 -12.06 6.02 -11.64
N LEU A 106 -11.67 4.80 -12.04
CA LEU A 106 -11.61 4.40 -13.46
C LEU A 106 -12.79 3.54 -13.91
N SER A 107 -13.57 2.95 -13.01
CA SER A 107 -14.60 1.96 -13.37
C SER A 107 -15.69 2.54 -14.26
N ALA A 108 -16.31 3.64 -13.84
CA ALA A 108 -17.40 4.27 -14.58
C ALA A 108 -16.98 4.76 -15.98
N PRO A 109 -15.89 5.54 -16.15
CA PRO A 109 -15.48 6.00 -17.47
C PRO A 109 -15.02 4.85 -18.38
N VAL A 110 -14.34 3.83 -17.85
CA VAL A 110 -13.91 2.66 -18.63
C VAL A 110 -15.12 1.83 -19.06
N ALA A 111 -16.10 1.62 -18.17
CA ALA A 111 -17.33 0.91 -18.52
C ALA A 111 -18.07 1.59 -19.68
N ALA A 112 -18.20 2.93 -19.63
CA ALA A 112 -18.83 3.69 -20.70
C ALA A 112 -18.06 3.58 -22.03
N ALA A 113 -16.73 3.56 -21.99
CA ALA A 113 -15.89 3.43 -23.18
C ALA A 113 -15.93 2.04 -23.83
N LEU A 114 -16.23 1.00 -23.05
CA LEU A 114 -16.16 -0.41 -23.48
C LEU A 114 -17.53 -1.07 -23.68
N ASP A 115 -18.62 -0.32 -23.52
CA ASP A 115 -19.97 -0.84 -23.76
C ASP A 115 -20.10 -1.45 -25.16
N GLY A 116 -20.56 -2.70 -25.24
CA GLY A 116 -20.66 -3.48 -26.48
C GLY A 116 -19.33 -3.95 -27.11
N HIS A 117 -18.17 -3.70 -26.49
CA HIS A 117 -16.85 -4.09 -27.03
C HIS A 117 -16.20 -5.27 -26.29
N LEU A 118 -16.69 -5.63 -25.11
CA LEU A 118 -16.21 -6.77 -24.31
C LEU A 118 -16.90 -8.07 -24.73
N GLY A 119 -16.20 -9.19 -24.64
CA GLY A 119 -16.72 -10.50 -25.04
C GLY A 119 -16.14 -11.67 -24.26
N ASP A 120 -16.06 -12.85 -24.90
CA ASP A 120 -15.70 -14.11 -24.25
C ASP A 120 -14.18 -14.36 -24.15
N ASP A 121 -13.33 -13.55 -24.78
CA ASP A 121 -11.87 -13.67 -24.70
C ASP A 121 -11.31 -12.83 -23.53
N PRO A 122 -10.89 -13.45 -22.42
CA PRO A 122 -10.37 -12.72 -21.26
C PRO A 122 -9.07 -11.96 -21.57
N HIS A 123 -8.22 -12.45 -22.47
CA HIS A 123 -6.98 -11.76 -22.81
C HIS A 123 -7.26 -10.51 -23.66
N ALA A 124 -8.23 -10.57 -24.57
CA ALA A 124 -8.68 -9.39 -25.31
C ALA A 124 -9.31 -8.35 -24.37
N ASN A 125 -10.18 -8.78 -23.45
CA ASN A 125 -10.80 -7.90 -22.46
C ASN A 125 -9.76 -7.19 -21.59
N ILE A 126 -8.73 -7.90 -21.10
CA ILE A 126 -7.63 -7.29 -20.34
C ILE A 126 -6.96 -6.17 -21.13
N ARG A 127 -6.61 -6.41 -22.40
CA ARG A 127 -5.94 -5.41 -23.24
C ARG A 127 -6.83 -4.18 -23.47
N LEU A 128 -8.12 -4.39 -23.76
CA LEU A 128 -9.09 -3.31 -23.95
C LEU A 128 -9.27 -2.47 -22.68
N ILE A 129 -9.42 -3.11 -21.52
CA ILE A 129 -9.59 -2.43 -20.23
C ILE A 129 -8.36 -1.59 -19.88
N ARG A 130 -7.15 -2.15 -20.00
CA ARG A 130 -5.90 -1.42 -19.74
C ARG A 130 -5.73 -0.23 -20.69
N GLN A 131 -6.07 -0.40 -21.97
CA GLN A 131 -6.01 0.69 -22.94
C GLN A 131 -7.01 1.79 -22.59
N ALA A 132 -8.26 1.45 -22.27
CA ALA A 132 -9.28 2.41 -21.90
C ALA A 132 -8.92 3.18 -20.60
N MET A 133 -8.31 2.51 -19.61
CA MET A 133 -7.79 3.16 -18.41
C MET A 133 -6.70 4.19 -18.75
N ALA A 134 -5.72 3.79 -19.56
CA ALA A 134 -4.63 4.67 -19.99
C ALA A 134 -5.15 5.86 -20.80
N ASP A 135 -6.06 5.62 -21.75
CA ASP A 135 -6.67 6.66 -22.58
C ASP A 135 -7.48 7.66 -21.74
N HIS A 136 -8.26 7.16 -20.77
CA HIS A 136 -9.01 8.02 -19.85
C HIS A 136 -8.07 8.91 -19.02
N LEU A 137 -7.02 8.33 -18.43
CA LEU A 137 -6.01 9.08 -17.67
C LEU A 137 -5.27 10.09 -18.54
N ALA A 138 -4.99 9.78 -19.81
CA ALA A 138 -4.38 10.69 -20.76
C ALA A 138 -5.32 11.86 -21.14
N ALA A 139 -6.63 11.60 -21.22
CA ALA A 139 -7.65 12.58 -21.59
C ALA A 139 -8.10 13.49 -20.43
N LEU A 140 -7.70 13.20 -19.18
CA LEU A 140 -8.01 14.07 -18.04
C LEU A 140 -7.50 15.51 -18.28
N PRO A 141 -8.25 16.54 -17.83
CA PRO A 141 -7.76 17.92 -17.82
C PRO A 141 -6.39 18.04 -17.15
N GLU A 142 -5.66 19.11 -17.49
CA GLU A 142 -4.39 19.41 -16.81
C GLU A 142 -4.58 19.42 -15.30
N ALA A 143 -3.63 18.82 -14.58
CA ALA A 143 -3.69 18.79 -13.12
C ALA A 143 -3.70 20.22 -12.59
N SER A 144 -4.53 20.51 -11.60
CA SER A 144 -4.65 21.83 -10.96
C SER A 144 -3.78 21.99 -9.72
N SER A 145 -3.02 20.94 -9.34
CA SER A 145 -2.06 20.96 -8.23
C SER A 145 -0.93 19.98 -8.46
N GLN A 146 0.16 20.16 -7.71
CA GLN A 146 1.30 19.24 -7.76
C GLN A 146 0.93 17.84 -7.22
N LEU A 147 0.09 17.78 -6.17
CA LEU A 147 -0.49 16.54 -5.63
C LEU A 147 -1.25 15.75 -6.71
N GLN A 148 -2.18 16.41 -7.41
CA GLN A 148 -2.96 15.74 -8.45
C GLN A 148 -2.08 15.29 -9.63
N GLY A 149 -1.09 16.10 -10.00
CA GLY A 149 -0.11 15.73 -11.03
C GLY A 149 0.69 14.48 -10.64
N MET A 150 1.17 14.43 -9.39
CA MET A 150 1.87 13.28 -8.83
C MET A 150 0.99 12.01 -8.87
N GLN A 151 -0.22 12.07 -8.32
CA GLN A 151 -1.15 10.94 -8.30
C GLN A 151 -1.49 10.44 -9.71
N ARG A 152 -1.71 11.34 -10.68
CA ARG A 152 -1.97 10.99 -12.07
C ARG A 152 -0.78 10.26 -12.71
N ILE A 153 0.45 10.72 -12.48
CA ILE A 153 1.65 10.06 -13.01
C ILE A 153 1.77 8.65 -12.44
N LEU A 154 1.70 8.50 -11.10
CA LEU A 154 1.82 7.19 -10.44
C LEU A 154 0.76 6.21 -10.95
N LEU A 155 -0.52 6.64 -11.01
CA LEU A 155 -1.62 5.79 -11.48
C LEU A 155 -1.51 5.46 -12.97
N SER A 156 -1.01 6.37 -13.81
CA SER A 156 -0.80 6.12 -15.24
C SER A 156 0.24 5.01 -15.48
N HIS A 157 1.24 4.90 -14.61
CA HIS A 157 2.17 3.78 -14.65
C HIS A 157 1.57 2.49 -14.09
N ALA A 158 0.82 2.55 -12.99
CA ALA A 158 0.33 1.35 -12.31
C ALA A 158 -0.90 0.70 -12.97
N CYS A 159 -1.81 1.47 -13.56
CA CYS A 159 -3.12 0.97 -14.03
C CYS A 159 -3.04 -0.11 -15.13
N THR A 160 -1.91 -0.23 -15.82
CA THR A 160 -1.67 -1.25 -16.85
C THR A 160 -0.88 -2.46 -16.34
N ALA A 161 -0.52 -2.50 -15.06
CA ALA A 161 0.27 -3.58 -14.49
C ALA A 161 -0.58 -4.83 -14.18
N ASP A 162 0.06 -5.99 -14.17
CA ASP A 162 -0.50 -7.24 -13.66
C ASP A 162 -0.35 -7.34 -12.13
N VAL A 163 0.73 -6.75 -11.59
CA VAL A 163 1.06 -6.72 -10.17
C VAL A 163 1.43 -5.30 -9.76
N VAL A 164 0.82 -4.80 -8.68
CA VAL A 164 1.10 -3.48 -8.08
C VAL A 164 1.44 -3.68 -6.60
N LEU A 165 2.64 -3.28 -6.20
CA LEU A 165 3.07 -3.30 -4.81
C LEU A 165 3.33 -1.87 -4.35
N ASP A 166 2.57 -1.42 -3.35
CA ASP A 166 2.75 -0.10 -2.73
C ASP A 166 3.40 -0.26 -1.35
N LEU A 167 4.66 0.14 -1.22
CA LEU A 167 5.46 -0.09 -0.02
C LEU A 167 5.34 1.08 0.96
N HIS A 168 4.69 0.80 2.09
CA HIS A 168 4.39 1.71 3.20
C HIS A 168 5.04 1.20 4.50
N CYS A 169 4.81 1.91 5.59
CA CYS A 169 4.97 1.41 6.96
C CYS A 169 4.02 2.15 7.91
N ASP A 170 3.67 1.57 9.07
CA ASP A 170 2.91 2.29 10.10
C ASP A 170 3.88 2.90 11.13
N ALA A 171 3.38 3.57 12.16
CA ALA A 171 4.19 4.19 13.21
C ALA A 171 5.12 3.17 13.91
N GLU A 172 4.53 2.22 14.64
CA GLU A 172 5.18 1.00 15.15
C GLU A 172 4.27 -0.18 14.80
N ALA A 173 4.72 -1.09 13.92
CA ALA A 173 3.86 -2.15 13.44
C ALA A 173 4.61 -3.44 13.16
N ALA A 174 3.84 -4.53 13.16
CA ALA A 174 4.26 -5.76 12.50
C ALA A 174 4.00 -5.64 11.00
N LEU A 175 4.70 -6.46 10.21
CA LEU A 175 4.42 -6.54 8.78
C LEU A 175 2.97 -6.95 8.56
N HIS A 176 2.23 -6.14 7.82
CA HIS A 176 0.84 -6.40 7.47
C HIS A 176 0.56 -5.96 6.03
N MET A 177 -0.55 -6.42 5.46
CA MET A 177 -0.93 -6.12 4.08
C MET A 177 -2.38 -5.65 4.02
N TYR A 178 -2.69 -4.75 3.09
CA TYR A 178 -4.06 -4.45 2.68
C TYR A 178 -4.31 -5.02 1.29
N ALA A 179 -5.45 -5.69 1.09
CA ALA A 179 -5.76 -6.31 -0.19
C ALA A 179 -7.27 -6.51 -0.38
N LEU A 180 -7.67 -6.68 -1.65
CA LEU A 180 -8.99 -7.20 -1.99
C LEU A 180 -9.16 -8.64 -1.46
N PRO A 181 -10.30 -8.99 -0.85
CA PRO A 181 -10.58 -10.35 -0.41
C PRO A 181 -10.41 -11.40 -1.52
N GLN A 182 -10.79 -11.06 -2.75
CA GLN A 182 -10.73 -11.94 -3.92
C GLN A 182 -9.30 -12.29 -4.35
N HIS A 183 -8.32 -11.44 -4.00
CA HIS A 183 -6.91 -11.65 -4.32
C HIS A 183 -6.13 -12.31 -3.18
N TRP A 184 -6.73 -12.49 -2.01
CA TRP A 184 -6.03 -13.03 -0.85
C TRP A 184 -5.34 -14.38 -1.12
N PRO A 185 -5.96 -15.37 -1.79
CA PRO A 185 -5.28 -16.63 -2.10
C PRO A 185 -3.96 -16.46 -2.84
N GLN A 186 -3.86 -15.47 -3.74
CA GLN A 186 -2.66 -15.14 -4.51
C GLN A 186 -1.61 -14.40 -3.64
N TRP A 187 -2.05 -13.61 -2.66
CA TRP A 187 -1.16 -12.88 -1.75
C TRP A 187 -0.51 -13.73 -0.66
N ARG A 188 -1.07 -14.91 -0.39
CA ARG A 188 -0.53 -15.82 0.64
C ARG A 188 0.95 -16.13 0.45
N SER A 189 1.42 -16.26 -0.79
CA SER A 189 2.84 -16.52 -1.06
C SER A 189 3.73 -15.33 -0.68
N LEU A 190 3.37 -14.12 -1.11
CA LEU A 190 4.09 -12.90 -0.74
C LEU A 190 4.10 -12.71 0.79
N ALA A 191 2.95 -12.94 1.43
CA ALA A 191 2.82 -12.87 2.89
C ALA A 191 3.79 -13.84 3.59
N ALA A 192 3.93 -15.06 3.08
CA ALA A 192 4.85 -16.07 3.59
C ALA A 192 6.33 -15.70 3.39
N HIS A 193 6.69 -15.15 2.22
CA HIS A 193 8.05 -14.67 1.92
C HIS A 193 8.48 -13.52 2.84
N LEU A 194 7.54 -12.63 3.16
CA LEU A 194 7.81 -11.44 3.96
C LEU A 194 7.59 -11.63 5.46
N ASN A 195 7.08 -12.78 5.90
CA ASN A 195 6.64 -12.99 7.29
C ASN A 195 5.58 -11.97 7.74
N VAL A 196 4.64 -11.66 6.85
CA VAL A 196 3.48 -10.81 7.14
C VAL A 196 2.64 -11.49 8.21
N ARG A 197 2.22 -10.74 9.22
CA ARG A 197 1.50 -11.25 10.39
C ARG A 197 -0.01 -11.27 10.20
N VAL A 198 -0.55 -10.39 9.36
CA VAL A 198 -1.98 -10.35 9.03
C VAL A 198 -2.21 -9.69 7.67
N GLY A 199 -3.12 -10.25 6.87
CA GLY A 199 -3.72 -9.55 5.74
C GLY A 199 -5.04 -8.91 6.15
N LEU A 200 -5.25 -7.63 5.86
CA LEU A 200 -6.45 -6.86 6.15
C LEU A 200 -7.25 -6.69 4.86
N LEU A 201 -8.41 -7.32 4.80
CA LEU A 201 -9.18 -7.51 3.59
C LEU A 201 -10.41 -6.61 3.54
N ALA A 202 -10.53 -5.80 2.49
CA ALA A 202 -11.70 -4.98 2.21
C ALA A 202 -11.90 -4.83 0.70
N GLU A 203 -13.15 -4.85 0.24
CA GLU A 203 -13.44 -4.43 -1.15
C GLU A 203 -13.38 -2.92 -1.29
N ASP A 204 -13.88 -2.17 -0.31
CA ASP A 204 -13.86 -0.72 -0.32
C ASP A 204 -13.63 -0.23 1.12
N SER A 205 -12.45 0.31 1.38
CA SER A 205 -12.11 0.90 2.68
C SER A 205 -12.60 2.35 2.81
N GLY A 206 -13.15 2.93 1.73
CA GLY A 206 -13.76 4.26 1.71
C GLY A 206 -12.78 5.40 1.49
N GLY A 207 -11.58 5.15 0.94
CA GLY A 207 -10.53 6.15 0.74
C GLY A 207 -10.07 6.37 -0.70
N SER A 208 -10.35 5.43 -1.62
CA SER A 208 -9.74 5.41 -2.95
C SER A 208 -8.21 5.49 -2.84
N SER A 209 -7.64 4.61 -2.01
CA SER A 209 -6.20 4.45 -1.88
C SER A 209 -5.58 3.96 -3.19
N PHE A 210 -4.26 4.03 -3.30
CA PHE A 210 -3.57 3.70 -4.54
C PHE A 210 -3.78 2.25 -4.99
N ASP A 211 -3.72 1.29 -4.07
CA ASP A 211 -3.96 -0.14 -4.32
C ASP A 211 -5.42 -0.40 -4.75
N GLU A 212 -6.38 0.23 -4.09
CA GLU A 212 -7.80 0.23 -4.46
C GLU A 212 -8.02 0.81 -5.87
N ALA A 213 -7.43 1.96 -6.18
CA ALA A 213 -7.55 2.60 -7.49
C ALA A 213 -7.00 1.73 -8.63
N CYS A 214 -6.05 0.84 -8.34
CA CYS A 214 -5.51 -0.11 -9.31
C CYS A 214 -6.37 -1.37 -9.45
N SER A 215 -6.87 -1.92 -8.34
CA SER A 215 -7.52 -3.24 -8.32
C SER A 215 -9.05 -3.20 -8.43
N LEU A 216 -9.72 -2.22 -7.80
CA LEU A 216 -11.19 -2.13 -7.79
C LEU A 216 -11.84 -1.97 -9.15
N PRO A 217 -11.25 -1.23 -10.11
CA PRO A 217 -11.85 -1.14 -11.44
C PRO A 217 -12.11 -2.50 -12.08
N TRP A 218 -11.20 -3.47 -11.90
CA TRP A 218 -11.39 -4.82 -12.43
C TRP A 218 -12.56 -5.56 -11.78
N LEU A 219 -12.72 -5.42 -10.45
CA LEU A 219 -13.82 -6.03 -9.72
C LEU A 219 -15.18 -5.38 -10.07
N ARG A 220 -15.21 -4.06 -10.20
CA ARG A 220 -16.43 -3.33 -10.57
C ARG A 220 -16.84 -3.62 -12.02
N LEU A 221 -15.88 -3.66 -12.95
CA LEU A 221 -16.15 -4.00 -14.35
C LEU A 221 -16.67 -5.43 -14.51
N SER A 222 -16.10 -6.42 -13.81
CA SER A 222 -16.58 -7.81 -13.88
C SER A 222 -18.01 -7.98 -13.35
N ARG A 223 -18.44 -7.13 -12.42
CA ARG A 223 -19.82 -7.06 -11.93
C ARG A 223 -20.76 -6.34 -12.90
N LEU A 224 -20.28 -5.29 -13.56
CA LEU A 224 -21.06 -4.51 -14.53
C LEU A 224 -21.29 -5.26 -15.85
N PHE A 225 -20.33 -6.09 -16.27
CA PHE A 225 -20.39 -6.89 -17.48
C PHE A 225 -20.28 -8.39 -17.14
N PRO A 226 -21.29 -8.99 -16.48
CA PRO A 226 -21.21 -10.36 -15.99
C PRO A 226 -21.11 -11.41 -17.11
N ASP A 227 -21.57 -11.07 -18.31
CA ASP A 227 -21.48 -11.93 -19.49
C ASP A 227 -20.08 -11.88 -20.14
N ALA A 228 -19.30 -10.83 -19.87
CA ALA A 228 -17.93 -10.72 -20.35
C ALA A 228 -16.98 -11.48 -19.42
N GLN A 229 -16.04 -12.23 -20.00
CA GLN A 229 -15.00 -12.92 -19.23
C GLN A 229 -13.94 -11.91 -18.76
N ILE A 230 -14.22 -11.17 -17.69
CA ILE A 230 -13.29 -10.16 -17.12
C ILE A 230 -12.58 -10.74 -15.89
N PRO A 231 -11.29 -11.11 -16.00
CA PRO A 231 -10.51 -11.52 -14.85
C PRO A 231 -10.11 -10.32 -13.98
N LEU A 232 -9.84 -10.57 -12.70
CA LEU A 232 -9.27 -9.55 -11.80
C LEU A 232 -7.77 -9.36 -12.07
N ALA A 233 -7.44 -8.73 -13.20
CA ALA A 233 -6.13 -8.78 -13.84
C ALA A 233 -5.07 -7.80 -13.29
N CYS A 234 -5.36 -7.11 -12.19
CA CYS A 234 -4.37 -6.30 -11.47
C CYS A 234 -4.36 -6.73 -10.00
N LEU A 235 -3.39 -7.57 -9.64
CA LEU A 235 -3.08 -7.90 -8.25
C LEU A 235 -2.44 -6.66 -7.62
N ALA A 236 -3.20 -5.84 -6.89
CA ALA A 236 -2.67 -4.70 -6.13
C ALA A 236 -2.76 -4.91 -4.60
N THR A 237 -1.73 -4.47 -3.88
CA THR A 237 -1.69 -4.52 -2.41
C THR A 237 -0.79 -3.41 -1.86
N THR A 238 -1.19 -2.84 -0.72
CA THR A 238 -0.30 -2.08 0.15
C THR A 238 0.40 -3.02 1.14
N ILE A 239 1.73 -2.91 1.24
CA ILE A 239 2.56 -3.67 2.17
C ILE A 239 3.13 -2.72 3.20
N GLU A 240 2.86 -2.99 4.46
CA GLU A 240 3.33 -2.19 5.60
C GLU A 240 4.57 -2.86 6.17
N LEU A 241 5.75 -2.33 5.86
CA LEU A 241 7.05 -2.93 6.14
C LEU A 241 7.56 -2.64 7.56
N GLY A 242 6.67 -2.77 8.54
CA GLY A 242 6.97 -2.55 9.96
C GLY A 242 6.71 -1.12 10.42
N GLY A 243 7.53 -0.63 11.35
CA GLY A 243 7.49 0.73 11.87
C GLY A 243 8.37 1.70 11.10
N GLN A 244 8.11 3.01 11.23
CA GLN A 244 8.87 4.07 10.54
C GLN A 244 10.38 4.04 10.78
N ALA A 245 10.83 3.49 11.92
CA ALA A 245 12.23 3.37 12.26
C ALA A 245 12.94 2.17 11.60
N ASP A 246 12.22 1.22 10.99
CA ASP A 246 12.72 -0.07 10.52
C ASP A 246 13.47 0.03 9.18
N THR A 247 14.51 0.86 9.15
CA THR A 247 15.35 1.13 7.97
C THR A 247 16.64 0.29 7.94
N GLY A 248 16.64 -0.80 8.72
CA GLY A 248 17.76 -1.72 8.88
C GLY A 248 18.13 -2.45 7.59
N ARG A 249 19.42 -2.74 7.42
CA ARG A 249 19.95 -3.41 6.22
C ARG A 249 19.42 -4.84 6.07
N VAL A 250 19.39 -5.60 7.16
CA VAL A 250 19.09 -7.04 7.12
C VAL A 250 17.64 -7.24 6.67
N GLU A 251 16.73 -6.50 7.29
CA GLU A 251 15.29 -6.48 7.03
C GLU A 251 15.02 -6.03 5.58
N SER A 252 15.64 -4.93 5.15
CA SER A 252 15.41 -4.38 3.81
C SER A 252 15.89 -5.30 2.68
N VAL A 253 17.00 -6.02 2.90
CA VAL A 253 17.47 -7.05 1.94
C VAL A 253 16.51 -8.23 1.93
N ALA A 254 16.07 -8.70 3.10
CA ALA A 254 15.11 -9.80 3.19
C ALA A 254 13.78 -9.46 2.50
N HIS A 255 13.25 -8.25 2.71
CA HIS A 255 12.02 -7.79 2.05
C HIS A 255 12.19 -7.75 0.53
N ALA A 256 13.32 -7.23 0.03
CA ALA A 256 13.59 -7.18 -1.40
C ALA A 256 13.67 -8.58 -2.02
N GLU A 257 14.39 -9.52 -1.39
CA GLU A 257 14.47 -10.90 -1.89
C GLU A 257 13.11 -11.62 -1.85
N GLY A 258 12.31 -11.41 -0.80
CA GLY A 258 10.96 -11.98 -0.71
C GLY A 258 10.01 -11.45 -1.78
N ILE A 259 10.07 -10.15 -2.08
CA ILE A 259 9.33 -9.54 -3.20
C ILE A 259 9.78 -10.14 -4.54
N LEU A 260 11.08 -10.27 -4.77
CA LEU A 260 11.60 -10.83 -6.02
C LEU A 260 11.23 -12.31 -6.20
N ALA A 261 11.27 -13.11 -5.12
CA ALA A 261 10.83 -14.51 -5.14
C ALA A 261 9.35 -14.60 -5.53
N PHE A 262 8.49 -13.76 -4.94
CA PHE A 262 7.09 -13.67 -5.34
C PHE A 262 6.91 -13.27 -6.81
N LEU A 263 7.65 -12.28 -7.31
CA LEU A 263 7.59 -11.89 -8.74
C LEU A 263 8.06 -13.01 -9.67
N ALA A 264 9.01 -13.84 -9.24
CA ALA A 264 9.44 -15.02 -9.98
C ALA A 264 8.33 -16.08 -10.05
N GLU A 265 7.59 -16.31 -8.96
CA GLU A 265 6.39 -17.17 -8.97
C GLU A 265 5.29 -16.61 -9.87
N GLN A 266 5.19 -15.28 -9.95
CA GLN A 266 4.35 -14.61 -10.93
C GLN A 266 4.93 -14.68 -12.35
N GLY A 267 6.05 -15.36 -12.61
CA GLY A 267 6.62 -15.56 -13.94
C GLY A 267 7.29 -14.33 -14.56
N LEU A 268 7.45 -13.23 -13.80
CA LEU A 268 8.14 -12.01 -14.26
C LEU A 268 9.66 -12.15 -14.23
N ILE A 269 10.18 -13.12 -13.46
CA ILE A 269 11.60 -13.36 -13.27
C ILE A 269 11.86 -14.87 -13.44
N SER A 270 12.86 -15.20 -14.25
CA SER A 270 13.36 -16.57 -14.46
C SER A 270 14.33 -17.00 -13.37
N GLY A 271 14.56 -18.31 -13.28
CA GLY A 271 15.54 -18.91 -12.38
C GLY A 271 14.90 -19.62 -11.19
N GLU A 272 15.73 -20.22 -10.36
CA GLU A 272 15.31 -20.87 -9.12
C GLU A 272 15.33 -19.86 -7.97
N TRP A 273 14.21 -19.77 -7.27
CA TRP A 273 14.03 -18.89 -6.12
C TRP A 273 13.71 -19.71 -4.87
N PRO A 274 14.17 -19.27 -3.69
CA PRO A 274 13.90 -19.98 -2.45
C PRO A 274 12.39 -20.04 -2.20
N GLN A 275 11.93 -21.15 -1.62
CA GLN A 275 10.58 -21.24 -1.08
C GLN A 275 10.45 -20.38 0.18
N PRO A 276 9.24 -19.89 0.51
CA PRO A 276 9.05 -19.08 1.71
C PRO A 276 9.42 -19.88 2.97
N ALA A 277 10.10 -19.23 3.90
CA ALA A 277 10.53 -19.84 5.16
C ALA A 277 9.41 -19.88 6.22
N GLN A 278 8.31 -19.17 5.99
CA GLN A 278 7.17 -19.04 6.91
C GLN A 278 5.90 -19.58 6.26
N GLU A 279 4.91 -19.90 7.09
CA GLU A 279 3.55 -20.12 6.60
C GLU A 279 2.87 -18.77 6.32
N ALA A 280 1.97 -18.76 5.34
CA ALA A 280 1.15 -17.58 5.07
C ALA A 280 0.22 -17.31 6.27
N CYS A 281 0.17 -16.06 6.72
CA CYS A 281 -0.76 -15.63 7.75
C CYS A 281 -2.24 -15.73 7.32
N GLU A 282 -3.12 -15.39 8.26
CA GLU A 282 -4.56 -15.31 8.01
C GLU A 282 -4.92 -13.96 7.34
N GLY A 283 -5.89 -14.01 6.44
CA GLY A 283 -6.55 -12.83 5.89
C GLY A 283 -7.80 -12.55 6.72
N LEU A 284 -7.80 -11.43 7.42
CA LEU A 284 -8.86 -10.98 8.32
C LEU A 284 -9.63 -9.82 7.68
N PRO A 285 -10.94 -9.69 7.97
CA PRO A 285 -11.73 -8.59 7.44
C PRO A 285 -11.26 -7.27 8.07
N PHE A 286 -11.00 -6.26 7.24
CA PHE A 286 -10.46 -4.99 7.73
C PHE A 286 -11.46 -4.25 8.64
N ASP A 287 -12.75 -4.41 8.38
CA ASP A 287 -13.83 -3.89 9.23
C ASP A 287 -13.90 -4.59 10.60
N GLY A 288 -13.22 -5.73 10.78
CA GLY A 288 -13.02 -6.39 12.07
C GLY A 288 -11.84 -5.86 12.88
N THR A 289 -11.17 -4.80 12.41
CA THR A 289 -10.14 -4.12 13.20
C THR A 289 -10.78 -3.29 14.31
N GLU A 290 -10.40 -3.60 15.55
CA GLU A 290 -10.65 -2.76 16.72
C GLU A 290 -9.62 -1.63 16.79
N LEU A 291 -10.09 -0.43 17.09
CA LEU A 291 -9.27 0.73 17.39
C LEU A 291 -9.38 1.05 18.87
N LEU A 292 -8.25 1.03 19.57
CA LEU A 292 -8.21 1.27 21.01
C LEU A 292 -7.88 2.74 21.28
N PHE A 293 -8.73 3.40 22.07
CA PHE A 293 -8.62 4.81 22.41
C PHE A 293 -8.37 4.99 23.90
N ALA A 294 -7.64 6.04 24.27
CA ALA A 294 -7.45 6.40 25.66
C ALA A 294 -8.73 6.97 26.30
N PRO A 295 -9.07 6.59 27.55
CA PRO A 295 -10.24 7.12 28.25
C PRO A 295 -10.02 8.52 28.84
N HIS A 296 -8.79 9.02 28.85
CA HIS A 296 -8.39 10.36 29.30
C HIS A 296 -7.01 10.72 28.71
N PRO A 297 -6.59 12.00 28.71
CA PRO A 297 -5.22 12.36 28.36
C PRO A 297 -4.23 11.90 29.45
N GLY A 298 -2.98 11.65 29.06
CA GLY A 298 -1.95 11.16 29.96
C GLY A 298 -0.77 10.52 29.26
N VAL A 299 0.27 10.15 30.01
CA VAL A 299 1.41 9.39 29.49
C VAL A 299 0.96 7.97 29.15
N VAL A 300 1.39 7.47 27.99
CA VAL A 300 1.02 6.12 27.51
C VAL A 300 2.19 5.16 27.68
N SER A 301 1.92 4.01 28.30
CA SER A 301 2.85 2.88 28.41
C SER A 301 2.24 1.66 27.72
N PHE A 302 2.81 1.23 26.59
CA PHE A 302 2.37 0.02 25.90
C PHE A 302 2.88 -1.24 26.61
N LEU A 303 1.98 -2.21 26.82
CA LEU A 303 2.21 -3.47 27.53
C LEU A 303 2.37 -4.68 26.60
N ARG A 304 2.16 -4.49 25.30
CA ARG A 304 2.22 -5.48 24.24
C ARG A 304 2.97 -4.94 23.05
N LYS A 305 3.51 -5.80 22.19
CA LYS A 305 4.21 -5.41 20.97
C LYS A 305 3.41 -5.76 19.72
N PRO A 306 3.60 -5.01 18.63
CA PRO A 306 3.03 -5.39 17.34
C PRO A 306 3.49 -6.79 16.91
N GLY A 307 2.57 -7.56 16.33
CA GLY A 307 2.76 -8.94 15.87
C GLY A 307 2.38 -10.00 16.90
N GLU A 308 2.05 -9.61 18.13
CA GLU A 308 1.51 -10.52 19.14
C GLU A 308 0.05 -10.89 18.82
N TRP A 309 -0.30 -12.14 19.09
CA TRP A 309 -1.71 -12.55 19.19
C TRP A 309 -2.23 -12.12 20.55
N ILE A 310 -3.40 -11.49 20.56
CA ILE A 310 -4.06 -10.91 21.71
C ILE A 310 -5.39 -11.62 21.91
N GLU A 311 -5.72 -11.95 23.15
CA GLU A 311 -7.05 -12.39 23.53
C GLU A 311 -7.91 -11.21 24.04
N ALA A 312 -9.21 -11.25 23.77
CA ALA A 312 -10.13 -10.27 24.34
C ALA A 312 -9.99 -10.22 25.88
N GLY A 313 -9.84 -9.02 26.42
CA GLY A 313 -9.54 -8.77 27.84
C GLY A 313 -8.04 -8.59 28.16
N ASP A 314 -7.12 -8.94 27.25
CA ASP A 314 -5.69 -8.67 27.45
C ASP A 314 -5.41 -7.18 27.55
N GLU A 315 -4.54 -6.81 28.50
CA GLU A 315 -4.08 -5.44 28.73
C GLU A 315 -3.13 -5.00 27.61
N ILE A 316 -3.45 -3.92 26.91
CA ILE A 316 -2.67 -3.43 25.76
C ILE A 316 -1.79 -2.25 26.14
N PHE A 317 -2.33 -1.26 26.86
CA PHE A 317 -1.59 -0.11 27.34
C PHE A 317 -2.21 0.52 28.58
N GLU A 318 -1.39 1.26 29.32
CA GLU A 318 -1.84 2.11 30.42
C GLU A 318 -1.81 3.58 30.01
N VAL A 319 -2.73 4.36 30.58
CA VAL A 319 -2.73 5.82 30.49
C VAL A 319 -2.61 6.40 31.89
N ILE A 320 -1.59 7.22 32.10
CA ILE A 320 -1.20 7.77 33.41
C ILE A 320 -1.41 9.28 33.39
N ASP A 321 -2.36 9.77 34.21
CA ASP A 321 -2.52 11.18 34.53
C ASP A 321 -1.87 11.48 35.89
N PRO A 322 -0.66 12.08 35.91
CA PRO A 322 0.06 12.38 37.14
C PRO A 322 -0.50 13.60 37.89
N LEU A 323 -1.45 14.35 37.32
CA LEU A 323 -2.06 15.50 37.99
C LEU A 323 -3.22 15.05 38.90
N SER A 324 -3.92 14.00 38.51
CA SER A 324 -5.07 13.44 39.24
C SER A 324 -4.76 12.09 39.90
N ASP A 325 -3.50 11.62 39.84
CA ASP A 325 -3.05 10.29 40.26
C ASP A 325 -3.92 9.15 39.68
N ARG A 326 -4.35 9.31 38.43
CA ARG A 326 -5.23 8.35 37.74
C ARG A 326 -4.42 7.47 36.79
N VAL A 327 -4.59 6.16 36.94
CA VAL A 327 -4.09 5.17 35.99
C VAL A 327 -5.28 4.40 35.42
N SER A 328 -5.38 4.31 34.09
CA SER A 328 -6.38 3.47 33.42
C SER A 328 -5.69 2.47 32.51
N THR A 329 -5.98 1.18 32.69
CA THR A 329 -5.56 0.11 31.78
C THR A 329 -6.60 -0.07 30.69
N VAL A 330 -6.15 -0.08 29.44
CA VAL A 330 -6.99 -0.32 28.27
C VAL A 330 -6.74 -1.75 27.79
N CYS A 331 -7.81 -2.55 27.75
CA CYS A 331 -7.79 -3.94 27.30
C CYS A 331 -8.37 -4.06 25.88
N ALA A 332 -7.97 -5.11 25.17
CA ALA A 332 -8.57 -5.45 23.88
C ALA A 332 -10.02 -5.91 24.04
N GLY A 333 -10.92 -5.42 23.18
CA GLY A 333 -12.30 -5.89 23.06
C GLY A 333 -12.46 -7.06 22.09
N THR A 334 -11.50 -7.27 21.18
CA THR A 334 -11.45 -8.43 20.27
C THR A 334 -10.20 -9.28 20.44
N SER A 335 -10.31 -10.59 20.22
CA SER A 335 -9.14 -11.45 20.01
C SER A 335 -8.64 -11.31 18.58
N GLY A 336 -7.31 -11.28 18.39
CA GLY A 336 -6.72 -11.05 17.08
C GLY A 336 -5.24 -10.68 17.09
N VAL A 337 -4.76 -10.12 15.98
CA VAL A 337 -3.37 -9.67 15.86
C VAL A 337 -3.27 -8.20 16.22
N LEU A 338 -2.49 -7.85 17.26
CA LEU A 338 -2.08 -6.46 17.49
C LEU A 338 -1.08 -6.08 16.41
N PHE A 339 -1.51 -5.37 15.37
CA PHE A 339 -0.66 -5.17 14.20
C PHE A 339 -0.01 -3.78 14.15
N ALA A 340 -0.59 -2.78 14.82
CA ALA A 340 -0.07 -1.42 14.84
C ALA A 340 -0.28 -0.72 16.18
N ILE A 341 0.70 0.09 16.57
CA ILE A 341 0.74 0.95 17.74
C ILE A 341 1.17 2.35 17.30
N GLU A 342 0.54 3.37 17.90
CA GLU A 342 0.85 4.77 17.63
C GLU A 342 2.20 5.18 18.28
N ARG A 343 3.00 6.02 17.59
CA ARG A 343 4.30 6.50 18.11
C ARG A 343 4.13 7.49 19.26
N LEU A 344 2.99 8.18 19.33
CA LEU A 344 2.72 9.14 20.39
C LEU A 344 2.68 8.44 21.76
N ARG A 345 3.47 8.96 22.70
CA ARG A 345 3.49 8.50 24.11
C ARG A 345 2.69 9.39 25.05
N TYR A 346 1.82 10.22 24.48
CA TYR A 346 0.87 11.04 25.20
C TYR A 346 -0.50 10.88 24.55
N ALA A 347 -1.46 10.37 25.32
CA ALA A 347 -2.83 10.19 24.90
C ALA A 347 -3.53 11.53 24.70
N GLN A 348 -4.20 11.69 23.56
CA GLN A 348 -5.05 12.83 23.27
C GLN A 348 -6.44 12.37 22.82
N PRO A 349 -7.50 13.15 23.11
CA PRO A 349 -8.84 12.80 22.66
C PRO A 349 -8.90 12.62 21.13
N GLY A 350 -9.59 11.56 20.69
CA GLY A 350 -9.85 11.31 19.28
C GLY A 350 -8.73 10.57 18.52
N PHE A 351 -7.61 10.24 19.17
CA PHE A 351 -6.53 9.46 18.56
C PHE A 351 -6.56 8.01 19.03
N TRP A 352 -6.54 7.08 18.08
CA TRP A 352 -6.30 5.67 18.38
C TRP A 352 -4.85 5.49 18.84
N LEU A 353 -4.60 4.51 19.69
CA LEU A 353 -3.26 4.20 20.21
C LEU A 353 -2.78 2.80 19.83
N ALA A 354 -3.69 1.88 19.58
CA ALA A 354 -3.39 0.52 19.13
C ALA A 354 -4.51 -0.01 18.23
N LYS A 355 -4.16 -0.95 17.33
CA LYS A 355 -5.09 -1.63 16.44
C LYS A 355 -4.97 -3.14 16.56
N VAL A 356 -6.10 -3.82 16.78
CA VAL A 356 -6.18 -5.29 16.85
C VAL A 356 -7.06 -5.78 15.71
N ALA A 357 -6.52 -6.63 14.84
CA ALA A 357 -7.26 -7.21 13.72
C ALA A 357 -8.02 -8.46 14.18
N GLY A 358 -9.35 -8.37 14.25
CA GLY A 358 -10.24 -9.47 14.62
C GLY A 358 -10.92 -10.15 13.42
N ARG A 359 -11.56 -11.30 13.68
CA ARG A 359 -12.32 -12.07 12.66
C ARG A 359 -13.74 -11.57 12.46
N GLU A 360 -14.31 -10.88 13.43
CA GLU A 360 -15.69 -10.40 13.40
C GLU A 360 -15.71 -8.93 12.99
N ALA A 361 -16.62 -8.55 12.08
CA ALA A 361 -16.77 -7.16 11.67
C ALA A 361 -17.27 -6.30 12.85
N LEU A 362 -16.57 -5.20 13.12
CA LEU A 362 -16.86 -4.25 14.21
C LEU A 362 -17.24 -2.85 13.69
N ARG A 363 -16.88 -2.55 12.44
CA ARG A 363 -16.99 -1.22 11.84
C ARG A 363 -17.79 -1.30 10.54
N HIS A 364 -18.37 -0.18 10.12
CA HIS A 364 -19.12 -0.07 8.86
C HIS A 364 -18.84 1.29 8.20
N GLY A 365 -18.95 1.36 6.87
CA GLY A 365 -18.74 2.59 6.11
C GLY A 365 -17.25 2.85 5.84
N ARG A 366 -16.79 4.09 6.07
CA ARG A 366 -15.38 4.46 5.89
C ARG A 366 -14.52 3.79 6.97
N LEU A 367 -13.66 2.87 6.55
CA LEU A 367 -12.83 2.06 7.44
C LEU A 367 -11.47 2.71 7.77
N LEU A 368 -11.09 3.74 7.01
CA LEU A 368 -9.88 4.52 7.20
C LEU A 368 -10.10 5.65 8.19
N ASN A 369 -9.09 5.93 9.03
CA ASN A 369 -9.20 6.84 10.18
C ASN A 369 -8.46 8.17 9.98
N ASP A 370 -8.26 8.59 8.73
CA ASP A 370 -7.43 9.74 8.36
C ASP A 370 -8.21 10.96 7.84
#